data_AF-A0A7C0VUP7-F1
#
_entry.id   AF-A0A7C0VUP7-F1
#
_cell.length_a   1.000
_cell.length_b   1.000
_cell.length_c   1.000
_cell.angle_alpha   90.00
_cell.angle_beta   90.00
_cell.angle_gamma   90.00
#
_symmetry.space_group_name_H-M   'P 1'
#
loop_
_entity.id
_entity.type
_entity.pdbx_description
1 polymer ?
#
loop_
_entity_poly.entity_id
_entity_poly.type
_entity_poly.pdbx_seq_one_letter_code
_entity_poly.pdbx_strand_id
1 'polypeptide(L)'
;MKKETFLTGLATILADAAIFYLYPPTTSEILIGAGLALWVLLVVFWISKIVAQKTNKYISRKFIHFTTGGLVSLLIWYTWFTGKPLFTQPTVPVAASFALGFLTLAYHLEKKELTWFQVEKNLGEVWFCLTWGAIYLLLWHDIPTASAATMFMAYGDGVTGVVRNYVYRKWTKGLWGSA
;
A
#
# COMPACT_ATOMS: atom_id res chain seq x y z
N MET A 1 -3.92 10.97 21.88
CA MET A 1 -3.97 9.72 21.11
C MET A 1 -4.94 8.80 21.82
N LYS A 2 -5.90 8.23 21.10
CA LYS A 2 -6.87 7.29 21.65
C LYS A 2 -6.21 5.97 22.02
N LYS A 3 -6.82 5.23 22.94
CA LYS A 3 -6.29 3.94 23.44
C LYS A 3 -6.17 2.92 22.29
N GLU A 4 -7.15 2.89 21.40
CA GLU A 4 -7.18 2.00 20.24
C GLU A 4 -6.02 2.29 19.29
N THR A 5 -5.73 3.58 19.04
CA THR A 5 -4.59 4.01 18.22
C THR A 5 -3.27 3.53 18.82
N PHE A 6 -3.10 3.71 20.14
CA PHE A 6 -1.90 3.26 20.84
C PHE A 6 -1.74 1.73 20.78
N LEU A 7 -2.79 0.97 21.09
CA LEU A 7 -2.77 -0.49 21.08
C LEU A 7 -2.48 -1.05 19.69
N THR A 8 -3.06 -0.45 18.65
CA THR A 8 -2.81 -0.85 17.27
C THR A 8 -1.36 -0.56 16.88
N GLY A 9 -0.83 0.60 17.26
CA GLY A 9 0.57 0.94 17.00
C GLY A 9 1.55 -0.01 17.68
N LEU A 10 1.27 -0.37 18.94
CA LEU A 10 2.06 -1.37 19.66
C LEU A 10 2.00 -2.74 18.96
N ALA A 11 0.82 -3.17 18.52
CA ALA A 11 0.66 -4.43 17.78
C ALA A 11 1.45 -4.44 16.47
N THR A 12 1.43 -3.34 15.71
CA THR A 12 2.24 -3.19 14.49
C THR A 12 3.73 -3.27 14.79
N ILE A 13 4.22 -2.56 15.81
CA ILE A 13 5.63 -2.61 16.21
C ILE A 13 6.05 -4.03 16.62
N LEU A 14 5.22 -4.75 17.38
CA LEU A 14 5.52 -6.11 17.79
C LEU A 14 5.52 -7.08 16.60
N ALA A 15 4.57 -6.93 15.67
CA ALA A 15 4.52 -7.72 14.44
C ALA A 15 5.77 -7.47 13.58
N ASP A 16 6.13 -6.21 13.36
CA ASP A 16 7.32 -5.85 12.59
C ASP A 16 8.59 -6.34 13.28
N ALA A 17 8.71 -6.19 14.60
CA ALA A 17 9.85 -6.70 15.36
C ALA A 17 10.00 -8.24 15.23
N ALA A 18 8.88 -8.97 15.23
CA ALA A 18 8.89 -10.41 15.00
C ALA A 18 9.35 -10.75 13.57
N ILE A 19 8.88 -10.03 12.56
CA ILE A 19 9.32 -10.22 11.17
C ILE A 19 10.82 -9.91 11.01
N PHE A 20 11.30 -8.82 11.62
CA PHE A 20 12.73 -8.48 11.64
C PHE A 20 13.59 -9.55 12.29
N TYR A 21 13.10 -10.16 13.37
CA TYR A 21 13.80 -11.25 14.03
C TYR A 21 13.84 -12.53 13.19
N LEU A 22 12.71 -12.89 12.55
CA LEU A 22 12.59 -14.10 11.74
C LEU A 22 13.31 -14.00 10.38
N TYR A 23 13.35 -12.81 9.79
CA TYR A 23 13.85 -12.55 8.44
C TYR A 23 14.78 -11.32 8.45
N PRO A 24 15.97 -11.40 9.06
CA PRO A 24 16.83 -10.23 9.25
C PRO A 24 17.29 -9.65 7.90
N PRO A 25 16.99 -8.38 7.59
CA PRO A 25 17.41 -7.76 6.35
C PRO A 25 18.87 -7.28 6.43
N THR A 26 19.50 -7.18 5.28
CA THR A 26 20.82 -6.55 5.11
C THR A 26 20.74 -5.03 5.20
N THR A 27 21.87 -4.38 5.50
CA THR A 27 21.97 -2.91 5.52
C THR A 27 21.58 -2.29 4.17
N SER A 28 21.93 -2.92 3.05
CA SER A 28 21.53 -2.45 1.72
C SER A 28 20.02 -2.49 1.52
N GLU A 29 19.34 -3.54 1.96
CA GLU A 29 17.88 -3.64 1.88
C GLU A 29 17.21 -2.56 2.72
N ILE A 30 17.75 -2.24 3.90
CA ILE A 30 17.25 -1.15 4.75
C ILE A 30 17.38 0.20 4.02
N LEU A 31 18.53 0.48 3.40
CA LEU A 31 18.75 1.73 2.66
C LEU A 31 17.83 1.86 1.44
N ILE A 32 17.68 0.79 0.67
CA ILE A 32 16.75 0.72 -0.47
C ILE A 32 15.31 0.93 0.02
N GLY A 33 14.93 0.24 1.10
CA GLY A 33 13.65 0.39 1.77
C GLY A 33 13.36 1.81 2.21
N ALA A 34 14.34 2.48 2.81
CA ALA A 34 14.22 3.88 3.20
C ALA A 34 13.98 4.80 1.98
N GLY A 35 14.69 4.57 0.87
CA GLY A 35 14.46 5.30 -0.39
C GLY A 35 13.04 5.10 -0.94
N LEU A 36 12.55 3.85 -0.96
CA LEU A 36 11.18 3.56 -1.38
C LEU A 36 10.13 4.10 -0.41
N ALA A 37 10.38 4.04 0.90
CA ALA A 37 9.49 4.62 1.90
C ALA A 37 9.37 6.14 1.73
N LEU A 38 10.49 6.84 1.48
CA LEU A 38 10.48 8.26 1.15
C LEU A 38 9.66 8.56 -0.09
N TRP A 39 9.81 7.77 -1.15
CA TRP A 39 8.96 7.88 -2.35
C TRP A 39 7.47 7.70 -2.03
N VAL A 40 7.13 6.64 -1.29
CA VAL A 40 5.74 6.34 -0.92
C VAL A 40 5.14 7.47 -0.07
N LEU A 41 5.88 7.99 0.91
CA LEU A 41 5.42 9.09 1.75
C LEU A 41 5.27 10.39 0.94
N LEU A 42 6.19 10.68 0.01
CA LEU A 42 6.08 11.81 -0.91
C LEU A 42 4.81 11.71 -1.75
N VAL A 43 4.51 10.54 -2.31
CA VAL A 43 3.30 10.30 -3.08
C VAL A 43 2.05 10.47 -2.22
N VAL A 44 2.00 9.81 -1.05
CA VAL A 44 0.82 9.79 -0.18
C VAL A 44 0.54 11.16 0.41
N PHE A 45 1.53 11.93 0.84
CA PHE A 45 1.28 13.19 1.55
C PHE A 45 1.35 14.44 0.67
N TRP A 46 2.04 14.39 -0.47
CA TRP A 46 2.24 15.57 -1.32
C TRP A 46 1.63 15.42 -2.71
N ILE A 47 2.09 14.45 -3.49
CA ILE A 47 1.72 14.36 -4.91
C ILE A 47 0.22 14.03 -5.06
N SER A 48 -0.28 13.09 -4.28
CA SER A 48 -1.70 12.70 -4.32
C SER A 48 -2.65 13.84 -3.94
N LYS A 49 -2.21 14.79 -3.11
CA LYS A 49 -2.99 16.00 -2.79
C LYS A 49 -3.14 16.89 -4.02
N ILE A 50 -2.08 17.07 -4.80
CA ILE A 50 -2.12 17.79 -6.09
C ILE A 50 -3.04 17.07 -7.07
N VAL A 51 -2.96 15.74 -7.15
CA VAL A 51 -3.84 14.93 -8.01
C VAL A 51 -5.30 15.10 -7.60
N ALA A 52 -5.61 15.08 -6.30
CA ALA A 52 -6.98 15.26 -5.79
C ALA A 52 -7.55 16.63 -6.16
N GLN A 53 -6.74 17.69 -6.08
CA GLN A 53 -7.13 19.05 -6.45
C GLN A 53 -7.43 19.19 -7.95
N LYS A 54 -6.67 18.49 -8.81
CA LYS A 54 -6.87 18.52 -10.27
C LYS A 54 -7.96 17.57 -10.77
N THR A 55 -8.32 16.57 -9.97
CA THR A 55 -9.27 15.53 -10.35
C THR A 55 -10.35 15.37 -9.28
N ASN A 56 -10.21 14.37 -8.41
CA ASN A 56 -11.01 14.17 -7.21
C ASN A 56 -10.32 13.18 -6.26
N LYS A 57 -10.86 13.04 -5.05
CA LYS A 57 -10.39 12.12 -4.01
C LYS A 57 -10.26 10.66 -4.50
N TYR A 58 -11.20 10.21 -5.33
CA TYR A 58 -11.23 8.83 -5.78
C TYR A 58 -10.10 8.51 -6.77
N ILE A 59 -9.86 9.40 -7.75
CA ILE A 59 -8.73 9.27 -8.67
C ILE A 59 -7.41 9.39 -7.92
N SER A 60 -7.31 10.30 -6.95
CA SER A 60 -6.13 10.42 -6.08
C SER A 60 -5.82 9.10 -5.35
N ARG A 61 -6.84 8.42 -4.81
CA ARG A 61 -6.66 7.10 -4.17
C ARG A 61 -6.13 6.04 -5.14
N LYS A 62 -6.64 5.99 -6.38
CA LYS A 62 -6.14 5.04 -7.39
C LYS A 62 -4.73 5.38 -7.86
N PHE A 63 -4.42 6.67 -7.98
CA PHE A 63 -3.07 7.14 -8.25
C PHE A 63 -2.09 6.66 -7.18
N ILE A 64 -2.45 6.76 -5.89
CA ILE A 64 -1.64 6.19 -4.79
C ILE A 64 -1.43 4.70 -5.02
N HIS A 65 -2.49 3.90 -5.22
CA HIS A 65 -2.35 2.45 -5.42
C HIS A 65 -1.38 2.09 -6.55
N PHE A 66 -1.47 2.77 -7.70
CA PHE A 66 -0.58 2.52 -8.85
C PHE A 66 0.87 2.88 -8.58
N THR A 67 1.11 4.02 -7.93
CA THR A 67 2.45 4.61 -7.79
C THR A 67 3.16 4.22 -6.50
N THR A 68 2.46 3.59 -5.55
CA THR A 68 3.04 3.01 -4.34
C THR A 68 3.05 1.49 -4.45
N GLY A 69 2.01 0.79 -4.01
CA GLY A 69 1.97 -0.67 -3.97
C GLY A 69 2.17 -1.32 -5.35
N GLY A 70 1.60 -0.73 -6.42
CA GLY A 70 1.80 -1.22 -7.79
C GLY A 70 3.25 -1.10 -8.25
N LEU A 71 3.85 0.08 -8.10
CA LEU A 71 5.25 0.33 -8.48
C LEU A 71 6.21 -0.55 -7.68
N VAL A 72 6.03 -0.65 -6.36
CA VAL A 72 6.90 -1.47 -5.51
C VAL A 72 6.78 -2.95 -5.90
N SER A 73 5.55 -3.45 -6.16
CA SER A 73 5.38 -4.82 -6.65
C SER A 73 6.05 -5.07 -8.00
N LEU A 74 5.93 -4.12 -8.93
CA LEU A 74 6.59 -4.21 -10.23
C LEU A 74 8.12 -4.24 -10.09
N LEU A 75 8.68 -3.40 -9.21
CA LEU A 75 10.13 -3.36 -8.95
C LEU A 75 10.61 -4.67 -8.31
N ILE A 76 9.90 -5.20 -7.32
CA ILE A 76 10.21 -6.51 -6.70
C ILE A 76 10.23 -7.60 -7.77
N TRP A 77 9.17 -7.71 -8.56
CA TRP A 77 9.07 -8.72 -9.62
C TRP A 77 10.17 -8.56 -10.69
N TYR A 78 10.37 -7.35 -11.20
CA TYR A 78 11.32 -7.09 -12.28
C TYR A 78 12.77 -7.38 -11.86
N THR A 79 13.15 -6.96 -10.65
CA THR A 79 14.50 -7.19 -10.12
C THR A 79 14.73 -8.67 -9.79
N TRP A 80 13.72 -9.36 -9.27
CA TRP A 80 13.75 -10.81 -9.09
C TRP A 80 13.89 -11.54 -10.43
N PHE A 81 13.08 -11.18 -11.44
CA PHE A 81 13.08 -11.79 -12.77
C PHE A 81 14.42 -11.62 -13.50
N THR A 82 15.09 -10.48 -13.29
CA THR A 82 16.41 -10.19 -13.87
C THR A 82 17.58 -10.80 -13.08
N GLY A 83 17.30 -11.61 -12.05
CA GLY A 83 18.29 -12.32 -11.25
C GLY A 83 19.04 -11.44 -10.25
N LYS A 84 18.56 -10.22 -9.99
CA LYS A 84 19.17 -9.26 -9.06
C LYS A 84 18.10 -8.69 -8.13
N PRO A 85 17.54 -9.51 -7.21
CA PRO A 85 16.39 -9.12 -6.42
C PRO A 85 16.66 -7.87 -5.59
N LEU A 86 15.71 -6.94 -5.59
CA LEU A 86 15.77 -5.71 -4.79
C LEU A 86 15.79 -6.01 -3.28
N PHE A 87 15.08 -7.07 -2.90
CA PHE A 87 15.00 -7.61 -1.56
C PHE A 87 15.13 -9.12 -1.62
N THR A 88 15.96 -9.66 -0.75
CA THR A 88 16.13 -11.09 -0.48
C THR A 88 15.21 -11.56 0.64
N GLN A 89 14.84 -10.67 1.57
CA GLN A 89 13.94 -10.94 2.70
C GLN A 89 12.63 -10.15 2.61
N PRO A 90 11.48 -10.68 3.08
CA PRO A 90 10.20 -10.00 3.03
C PRO A 90 10.12 -8.78 3.96
N THR A 91 11.01 -8.72 4.95
CA THR A 91 10.91 -7.83 6.11
C THR A 91 10.72 -6.38 5.77
N VAL A 92 11.59 -5.82 4.94
CA VAL A 92 11.57 -4.39 4.63
C VAL A 92 10.28 -3.98 3.93
N PRO A 93 9.87 -4.62 2.80
CA PRO A 93 8.60 -4.25 2.16
C PRO A 93 7.38 -4.56 3.03
N VAL A 94 7.35 -5.68 3.76
CA VAL A 94 6.18 -6.06 4.59
C VAL A 94 6.02 -5.12 5.78
N ALA A 95 7.09 -4.84 6.53
CA ALA A 95 7.05 -3.93 7.67
C ALA A 95 6.65 -2.50 7.24
N ALA A 96 7.19 -2.01 6.11
CA ALA A 96 6.78 -0.72 5.57
C ALA A 96 5.28 -0.69 5.21
N SER A 97 4.75 -1.80 4.69
CA SER A 97 3.33 -1.92 4.36
C SER A 97 2.45 -1.92 5.62
N PHE A 98 2.83 -2.68 6.65
CA PHE A 98 2.11 -2.70 7.92
C PHE A 98 2.18 -1.36 8.66
N ALA A 99 3.34 -0.70 8.66
CA ALA A 99 3.49 0.64 9.20
C ALA A 99 2.59 1.66 8.48
N LEU A 100 2.48 1.61 7.15
CA LEU A 100 1.60 2.48 6.38
C LEU A 100 0.11 2.15 6.61
N GLY A 101 -0.22 0.87 6.73
CA GLY A 101 -1.56 0.39 7.10
C GLY A 101 -1.97 0.91 8.48
N PHE A 102 -1.07 0.85 9.46
CA PHE A 102 -1.28 1.45 10.77
C PHE A 102 -1.43 2.96 10.68
N LEU A 103 -0.55 3.66 9.96
CA LEU A 103 -0.62 5.12 9.82
C LEU A 103 -1.97 5.58 9.29
N THR A 104 -2.46 4.93 8.23
CA THR A 104 -3.78 5.25 7.63
C THR A 104 -4.93 4.90 8.57
N LEU A 105 -4.84 3.79 9.30
CA LEU A 105 -5.83 3.42 10.32
C LEU A 105 -5.84 4.38 11.50
N ALA A 106 -4.68 4.86 11.93
CA ALA A 106 -4.55 5.84 13.01
C ALA A 106 -5.32 7.13 12.68
N TYR A 107 -5.26 7.62 11.44
CA TYR A 107 -6.07 8.78 11.02
C TYR A 107 -7.57 8.53 11.12
N HIS A 108 -8.07 7.32 10.80
CA HIS A 108 -9.48 6.95 11.02
C HIS A 108 -9.84 6.89 12.50
N LEU A 109 -9.03 6.20 13.30
CA LEU A 109 -9.25 6.06 14.73
C LEU A 109 -9.30 7.43 15.41
N GLU A 110 -8.44 8.37 15.00
CA GLU A 110 -8.40 9.74 15.51
C GLU A 110 -9.46 10.68 14.91
N LYS A 111 -10.26 10.24 13.93
CA LYS A 111 -11.23 11.08 13.19
C LYS A 111 -10.56 12.29 12.50
N LYS A 112 -9.42 12.03 11.85
CA LYS A 112 -8.57 13.03 11.18
C LYS A 112 -8.32 12.62 9.73
N GLU A 113 -9.33 12.10 9.05
CA GLU A 113 -9.18 11.50 7.72
C GLU A 113 -8.46 12.44 6.74
N LEU A 114 -7.48 11.88 6.02
CA LEU A 114 -6.72 12.61 5.01
C LEU A 114 -7.63 12.94 3.83
N THR A 115 -8.04 14.21 3.76
CA THR A 115 -9.13 14.69 2.91
C THR A 115 -8.91 14.52 1.41
N TRP A 116 -7.70 14.20 0.97
CA TRP A 116 -7.37 13.98 -0.44
C TRP A 116 -7.50 12.53 -0.92
N PHE A 117 -7.58 11.52 -0.04
CA PHE A 117 -7.81 10.13 -0.47
C PHE A 117 -8.67 9.27 0.48
N GLN A 118 -8.71 9.57 1.79
CA GLN A 118 -9.49 8.79 2.75
C GLN A 118 -10.98 9.17 2.73
N VAL A 119 -11.83 8.17 2.91
CA VAL A 119 -13.28 8.32 2.95
C VAL A 119 -13.77 7.82 4.30
N GLU A 120 -14.57 8.63 5.00
CA GLU A 120 -15.13 8.27 6.31
C GLU A 120 -15.83 6.91 6.24
N LYS A 121 -15.59 6.03 7.21
CA LYS A 121 -16.13 4.66 7.30
C LYS A 121 -15.69 3.71 6.16
N ASN A 122 -14.75 4.14 5.30
CA ASN A 122 -14.11 3.26 4.32
C ASN A 122 -12.66 3.01 4.74
N LEU A 123 -12.33 1.76 5.05
CA LEU A 123 -10.98 1.33 5.42
C LEU A 123 -10.24 0.69 4.24
N GLY A 124 -10.65 0.96 3.00
CA GLY A 124 -10.15 0.24 1.84
C GLY A 124 -8.64 0.42 1.62
N GLU A 125 -8.08 1.57 1.96
CA GLU A 125 -6.63 1.82 1.93
C GLU A 125 -5.87 1.14 3.07
N VAL A 126 -6.49 1.00 4.24
CA VAL A 126 -5.91 0.24 5.37
C VAL A 126 -5.79 -1.22 4.95
N TRP A 127 -6.90 -1.80 4.47
CA TRP A 127 -6.93 -3.17 3.97
C TRP A 127 -6.02 -3.39 2.78
N PHE A 128 -5.87 -2.41 1.88
CA PHE A 128 -4.92 -2.50 0.80
C PHE A 128 -3.48 -2.71 1.31
N CYS A 129 -3.04 -1.90 2.29
CA CYS A 129 -1.70 -2.04 2.87
C CYS A 129 -1.54 -3.40 3.60
N LEU A 130 -2.49 -3.75 4.48
CA LEU A 130 -2.41 -5.00 5.24
C LEU A 130 -2.43 -6.23 4.33
N THR A 131 -3.30 -6.28 3.32
CA THR A 131 -3.37 -7.40 2.38
C THR A 131 -2.14 -7.45 1.48
N TRP A 132 -1.62 -6.29 1.04
CA TRP A 132 -0.38 -6.24 0.25
C TRP A 132 0.79 -6.82 1.06
N GLY A 133 0.96 -6.41 2.32
CA GLY A 133 2.00 -6.93 3.21
C GLY A 133 1.82 -8.42 3.51
N ALA A 134 0.59 -8.86 3.79
CA ALA A 134 0.28 -10.26 4.05
C ALA A 134 0.57 -11.16 2.84
N ILE A 135 0.23 -10.74 1.62
CA ILE A 135 0.54 -11.52 0.41
C ILE A 135 2.04 -11.70 0.25
N TYR A 136 2.84 -10.63 0.37
CA TYR A 136 4.30 -10.76 0.27
C TYR A 136 4.91 -11.57 1.42
N LEU A 137 4.37 -11.46 2.63
CA LEU A 137 4.84 -12.27 3.75
C LEU A 137 4.58 -13.77 3.54
N LEU A 138 3.37 -14.13 3.10
CA LEU A 138 2.95 -15.53 2.93
C LEU A 138 3.52 -16.18 1.66
N LEU A 139 3.69 -15.39 0.59
CA LEU A 139 4.12 -15.89 -0.72
C LEU A 139 5.53 -15.42 -1.10
N TRP A 140 6.37 -15.05 -0.13
CA TRP A 140 7.72 -14.54 -0.43
C TRP A 140 8.57 -15.51 -1.26
N HIS A 141 8.39 -16.82 -1.05
CA HIS A 141 9.09 -17.85 -1.81
C HIS A 141 8.51 -18.09 -3.22
N ASP A 142 7.38 -17.48 -3.53
CA ASP A 142 6.74 -17.46 -4.85
C ASP A 142 6.47 -16.01 -5.28
N ILE A 143 7.57 -15.27 -5.52
CA ILE A 143 7.54 -13.86 -5.95
C ILE A 143 6.63 -13.64 -7.18
N PRO A 144 6.64 -14.48 -8.23
CA PRO A 144 5.71 -14.32 -9.35
C PRO A 144 4.25 -14.25 -8.91
N THR A 145 3.79 -15.18 -8.06
CA THR A 145 2.41 -15.20 -7.58
C THR A 145 2.12 -14.03 -6.64
N ALA A 146 3.03 -13.71 -5.71
CA ALA A 146 2.90 -12.58 -4.80
C ALA A 146 2.77 -11.25 -5.56
N SER A 147 3.65 -11.03 -6.54
CA SER A 147 3.64 -9.84 -7.37
C SER A 147 2.43 -9.80 -8.29
N ALA A 148 2.04 -10.90 -8.92
CA ALA A 148 0.82 -10.95 -9.74
C ALA A 148 -0.43 -10.59 -8.93
N ALA A 149 -0.61 -11.18 -7.74
CA ALA A 149 -1.75 -10.90 -6.87
C ALA A 149 -1.77 -9.44 -6.39
N THR A 150 -0.64 -8.91 -5.94
CA THR A 150 -0.55 -7.51 -5.48
C THR A 150 -0.67 -6.50 -6.61
N MET A 151 -0.13 -6.79 -7.80
CA MET A 151 -0.32 -5.97 -9.00
C MET A 151 -1.77 -6.01 -9.49
N PHE A 152 -2.47 -7.15 -9.38
CA PHE A 152 -3.89 -7.22 -9.69
C PHE A 152 -4.71 -6.35 -8.74
N MET A 153 -4.40 -6.34 -7.44
CA MET A 153 -5.03 -5.42 -6.50
C MET A 153 -4.68 -3.95 -6.76
N ALA A 154 -3.43 -3.64 -7.09
CA ALA A 154 -2.98 -2.26 -7.30
C ALA A 154 -3.49 -1.69 -8.63
N TYR A 155 -3.25 -2.41 -9.73
CA TYR A 155 -3.58 -2.00 -11.09
C TYR A 155 -4.99 -2.42 -11.50
N GLY A 156 -5.40 -3.67 -11.25
CA GLY A 156 -6.71 -4.20 -11.65
C GLY A 156 -7.88 -3.45 -11.01
N ASP A 157 -7.93 -3.36 -9.68
CA ASP A 157 -8.94 -2.55 -8.97
C ASP A 157 -8.81 -1.05 -9.31
N GLY A 158 -7.59 -0.57 -9.57
CA GLY A 158 -7.41 0.84 -9.90
C GLY A 158 -7.92 1.21 -11.30
N VAL A 159 -7.67 0.39 -12.33
CA VAL A 159 -8.15 0.61 -13.70
C VAL A 159 -9.67 0.50 -13.75
N THR A 160 -10.22 -0.58 -13.19
CA THR A 160 -11.68 -0.76 -13.07
C THR A 160 -12.32 0.40 -12.32
N GLY A 161 -11.66 0.90 -11.27
CA GLY A 161 -12.08 2.09 -10.57
C GLY A 161 -12.08 3.35 -11.44
N VAL A 162 -10.98 3.65 -12.14
CA VAL A 162 -10.88 4.82 -13.04
C VAL A 162 -11.99 4.78 -14.10
N VAL A 163 -12.20 3.62 -14.72
CA VAL A 163 -13.29 3.40 -15.69
C VAL A 163 -14.65 3.69 -15.06
N ARG A 164 -14.93 3.17 -13.86
CA ARG A 164 -16.19 3.45 -13.13
C ARG A 164 -16.38 4.92 -12.82
N ASN A 165 -15.33 5.63 -12.42
CA ASN A 165 -15.41 7.07 -12.18
C ASN A 165 -15.74 7.84 -13.47
N TYR A 166 -15.16 7.43 -14.60
CA TYR A 166 -15.46 8.05 -15.90
C TYR A 166 -16.90 7.77 -16.36
N VAL A 167 -17.34 6.51 -16.28
CA VAL A 167 -18.66 6.06 -16.76
C VAL A 167 -19.78 6.56 -15.86
N TYR A 168 -19.67 6.36 -14.55
CA TYR A 168 -20.77 6.62 -13.62
C TYR A 168 -20.73 7.99 -12.98
N ARG A 169 -19.56 8.66 -12.96
CA ARG A 169 -19.32 9.97 -12.30
C ARG A 169 -19.79 10.04 -10.84
N LYS A 170 -20.05 8.89 -10.23
CA LYS A 170 -20.62 8.68 -8.90
C LYS A 170 -19.95 7.45 -8.28
N TRP A 171 -19.92 7.40 -6.94
CA TRP A 171 -19.34 6.27 -6.21
C TRP A 171 -20.30 5.07 -6.20
N THR A 172 -20.45 4.39 -7.34
CA THR A 172 -21.42 3.29 -7.51
C THR A 172 -20.71 2.01 -7.95
N LYS A 173 -21.06 0.87 -7.35
CA LYS A 173 -20.74 -0.46 -7.91
C LYS A 173 -21.73 -0.70 -9.05
N GLY A 174 -21.23 -0.69 -10.29
CA GLY A 174 -22.01 -0.91 -11.51
C GLY A 174 -21.39 -2.03 -12.34
N LEU A 175 -22.12 -2.52 -13.34
CA LEU A 175 -21.68 -3.60 -14.23
C LEU A 175 -20.37 -3.26 -14.96
N TRP A 176 -20.22 -2.03 -15.44
CA TRP A 176 -19.01 -1.60 -16.15
C TRP A 176 -17.87 -1.32 -15.16
N GLY A 177 -16.74 -2.01 -15.32
CA GLY A 177 -15.59 -1.87 -14.41
C GLY A 177 -15.81 -2.51 -13.03
N SER A 178 -16.65 -3.54 -12.92
CA SER A 178 -16.56 -4.51 -11.83
C SER A 178 -16.02 -5.80 -12.45
N ALA A 179 -14.77 -6.14 -12.13
CA ALA A 179 -14.16 -7.43 -12.46
C ALA A 179 -14.40 -8.42 -11.32
#